data_AF-A0A421CKW9-F1
#
_entry.id   AF-A0A421CKW9-F1
#
_cell.length_a   1.000
_cell.length_b   1.000
_cell.length_c   1.000
_cell.angle_alpha   90.00
_cell.angle_beta   90.00
_cell.angle_gamma   90.00
#
_symmetry.space_group_name_H-M   'P 1'
#
loop_
_entity.id
_entity.type
_entity.pdbx_description
1 polymer ?
#
loop_
_entity_poly.entity_id
_entity_poly.type
_entity_poly.pdbx_seq_one_letter_code
_entity_poly.pdbx_strand_id
1 'polypeptide(L)' 'MVDGRVILSSIGKIVYEHVIRNEKELNRIREYIENNPLRWQIDRENPDRKTSQVLSTIEEDDLYPWED' A
#
# COMPACT_ATOMS: atom_id res chain seq x y z
N MET A 1 4.13 -38.33 3.59
CA MET A 1 3.59 -37.85 4.87
C MET A 1 4.66 -37.96 5.94
N VAL A 2 5.58 -36.98 5.94
CA VAL A 2 6.36 -36.44 7.07
C VAL A 2 6.83 -35.09 6.53
N ASP A 3 6.52 -34.01 7.25
CA ASP A 3 6.17 -32.69 6.72
C ASP A 3 7.23 -32.03 5.82
N GLY A 4 7.00 -32.13 4.51
CA GLY A 4 7.59 -31.25 3.50
C GLY A 4 6.88 -29.90 3.50
N ARG A 5 7.51 -28.88 4.07
CA ARG A 5 7.19 -27.48 3.77
C ARG A 5 8.48 -26.71 3.51
N VAL A 6 9.02 -26.90 2.32
CA VAL A 6 9.85 -25.85 1.70
C VAL A 6 8.87 -24.75 1.29
N ILE A 7 8.63 -23.75 2.15
CA ILE A 7 7.90 -22.55 1.73
C ILE A 7 8.90 -21.64 1.00
N LEU A 8 9.30 -22.05 -0.20
CA LEU A 8 9.83 -21.12 -1.18
C LEU A 8 8.60 -20.60 -1.93
N SER A 9 8.02 -19.51 -1.45
CA SER A 9 6.92 -18.83 -2.13
C SER A 9 7.27 -17.36 -2.31
N SER A 10 8.10 -17.13 -3.33
CA SER A 10 8.20 -15.92 -4.14
C SER A 10 8.18 -14.59 -3.39
N ILE A 11 9.38 -14.04 -3.13
CA ILE A 11 9.55 -12.58 -3.07
C ILE A 11 9.35 -12.06 -4.52
N GLY A 12 8.10 -11.95 -4.94
CA GLY A 12 7.75 -11.19 -6.12
C GLY A 12 7.99 -9.73 -5.80
N LYS A 13 8.95 -9.09 -6.47
CA LYS A 13 9.05 -7.63 -6.43
C LYS A 13 7.79 -7.08 -7.10
N ILE A 14 6.93 -6.41 -6.33
CA ILE A 14 5.85 -5.61 -6.89
C ILE A 14 6.50 -4.30 -7.34
N VAL A 15 6.39 -3.99 -8.63
CA VAL A 15 6.90 -2.75 -9.22
C VAL A 15 5.71 -1.93 -9.67
N TYR A 16 5.56 -0.73 -9.10
CA TYR A 16 4.60 0.26 -9.54
C TYR A 16 5.33 1.32 -10.35
N GLU A 17 4.91 1.54 -11.60
CA GLU A 17 5.48 2.54 -12.50
C GLU A 17 4.50 3.69 -12.68
N HIS A 18 4.95 4.91 -12.39
CA HIS A 18 4.15 6.12 -12.50
C HIS A 18 5.00 7.32 -12.92
N VAL A 19 4.52 8.09 -13.90
CA VAL A 19 5.23 9.28 -14.43
C VAL A 19 4.75 10.52 -13.69
N ILE A 20 5.64 11.12 -12.90
CA ILE A 20 5.39 12.36 -12.16
C ILE A 20 5.49 13.56 -13.10
N ARG A 21 4.39 14.30 -13.29
CA ARG A 21 4.26 15.41 -14.23
C ARG A 21 4.36 16.79 -13.59
N ASN A 22 4.24 16.89 -12.27
CA ASN A 22 4.33 18.17 -11.55
C ASN A 22 4.78 18.00 -10.08
N GLU A 23 5.10 19.13 -9.43
CA GLU A 23 5.59 19.17 -8.05
C GLU A 23 4.54 18.76 -7.01
N LYS A 24 3.26 19.05 -7.25
CA LYS A 24 2.17 18.68 -6.35
C LYS A 24 2.05 17.15 -6.25
N GLU A 25 2.13 16.47 -7.38
CA GLU A 25 2.13 15.01 -7.50
C GLU A 25 3.36 14.38 -6.84
N LEU A 26 4.55 14.98 -7.04
CA LEU A 26 5.78 14.55 -6.37
C LEU A 26 5.64 14.57 -4.85
N ASN A 27 5.09 15.65 -4.30
CA ASN A 27 4.95 15.82 -2.86
C ASN A 27 3.96 14.81 -2.27
N ARG A 28 2.85 14.54 -2.97
CA ARG A 28 1.89 13.50 -2.57
C ARG A 28 2.52 12.10 -2.54
N ILE A 29 3.29 11.75 -3.57
CA ILE A 29 3.96 10.43 -3.64
C ILE A 29 4.99 10.28 -2.51
N ARG A 30 5.76 11.34 -2.20
CA ARG A 30 6.70 11.34 -1.07
C ARG A 30 6.00 11.09 0.26
N GLU A 31 4.93 11.84 0.51
CA GLU A 31 4.12 11.67 1.72
C GLU A 31 3.56 10.25 1.83
N TYR A 32 3.10 9.66 0.73
CA TYR A 32 2.63 8.27 0.73
C TYR A 32 3.76 7.30 1.07
N ILE A 33 4.93 7.40 0.44
CA ILE A 33 6.07 6.50 0.71
C ILE A 33 6.46 6.54 2.19
N GLU A 34 6.48 7.72 2.81
CA GLU A 34 6.82 7.89 4.21
C GLU A 34 5.75 7.31 5.14
N ASN A 35 4.47 7.51 4.82
CA ASN A 35 3.36 7.14 5.70
C ASN A 35 2.83 5.71 5.48
N ASN A 36 3.04 5.10 4.31
CA ASN A 36 2.49 3.80 3.98
C ASN A 36 2.87 2.69 4.99
N PRO A 37 4.14 2.57 5.45
CA PRO A 37 4.48 1.57 6.47
C PRO A 37 3.69 1.74 7.77
N LEU A 38 3.35 2.98 8.14
CA LEU A 38 2.55 3.30 9.33
C LEU A 38 1.06 3.03 9.11
N ARG A 39 0.60 3.10 7.86
CA ARG A 39 -0.79 2.89 7.44
C ARG A 39 -1.06 1.46 6.95
N TRP A 40 -0.07 0.56 6.98
CA TRP A 40 -0.21 -0.80 6.45
C TRP A 40 -1.41 -1.58 7.01
N GLN A 41 -1.76 -1.37 8.28
CA GLN A 41 -2.92 -2.05 8.91
C GLN A 41 -4.28 -1.69 8.26
N ILE A 42 -4.36 -0.53 7.62
CA ILE A 42 -5.57 0.00 6.97
C ILE A 42 -5.46 0.06 5.44
N ASP A 43 -4.27 -0.22 4.88
CA ASP A 43 -3.99 -0.27 3.45
C ASP A 43 -4.77 -1.41 2.77
N ARG A 44 -5.29 -1.17 1.54
CA ARG A 44 -6.13 -2.10 0.77
C ARG A 44 -5.37 -3.31 0.26
N GLU A 45 -4.07 -3.16 0.03
CA GLU A 45 -3.20 -4.23 -0.46
C GLU A 45 -2.79 -5.16 0.69
N ASN A 46 -3.10 -4.79 1.94
CA ASN A 46 -2.90 -5.67 3.07
C ASN A 46 -3.98 -6.77 3.11
N PRO A 47 -3.64 -8.05 2.89
CA PRO A 47 -4.60 -9.15 2.92
C PRO A 47 -5.27 -9.33 4.29
N ASP A 48 -4.66 -8.80 5.36
CA ASP A 48 -5.17 -8.85 6.73
C ASP A 48 -5.96 -7.59 7.13
N ARG A 49 -6.26 -6.68 6.19
CA ARG A 49 -6.94 -5.41 6.46
C ARG A 49 -8.28 -5.64 7.17
N LYS A 50 -8.46 -4.97 8.32
CA LYS A 50 -9.75 -4.94 9.03
C LYS A 50 -10.58 -3.76 8.53
N THR A 51 -11.53 -4.05 7.64
CA THR A 51 -12.44 -3.07 7.00
C THR A 51 -13.25 -2.21 7.97
N SER A 52 -13.36 -2.60 9.24
CA SER A 52 -14.22 -1.94 10.22
C SER A 52 -13.71 -0.60 10.79
N GLN A 53 -12.49 -0.16 10.46
CA GLN A 53 -11.87 1.04 11.08
C GLN A 53 -11.55 2.18 10.10
N VAL A 54 -11.67 1.97 8.78
CA VAL A 54 -11.09 2.90 7.79
C VAL A 54 -12.03 4.07 7.42
N LEU A 55 -13.35 3.88 7.50
CA LEU A 55 -14.33 4.87 7.04
C LEU A 55 -14.52 6.10 7.96
N SER A 56 -13.84 6.17 9.12
CA SER A 56 -14.10 7.22 10.11
C SER A 56 -12.99 8.26 10.29
N THR A 57 -11.83 8.15 9.63
CA THR A 57 -10.67 9.01 10.02
C THR A 57 -9.78 9.49 8.88
N ILE A 58 -9.78 8.89 7.69
CA ILE A 58 -8.95 9.33 6.54
C ILE A 58 -9.81 9.20 5.28
N GLU A 59 -9.93 10.26 4.47
CA GLU A 59 -10.65 10.19 3.20
C GLU A 59 -9.86 9.32 2.19
N GLU A 60 -10.57 8.57 1.33
CA GLU A 60 -9.93 7.62 0.40
C GLU A 60 -8.90 8.30 -0.52
N ASP A 61 -9.15 9.57 -0.88
CA ASP A 61 -8.28 10.43 -1.68
C ASP A 61 -6.88 10.65 -1.05
N ASP A 62 -6.76 10.58 0.27
CA ASP A 62 -5.50 10.76 1.00
C ASP A 62 -4.72 9.44 1.16
N LEU A 63 -5.34 8.31 0.84
CA LEU A 63 -4.73 6.99 0.97
C LEU A 63 -4.19 6.48 -0.37
N TYR A 64 -4.83 6.83 -1.50
CA TYR A 64 -4.39 6.47 -2.84
C TYR A 64 -4.22 7.70 -3.74
N PRO A 65 -3.22 8.56 -3.46
CA PRO A 65 -3.05 9.85 -4.11
C PRO A 65 -2.71 9.80 -5.62
N TRP A 66 -2.56 8.61 -6.20
CA TRP A 66 -2.35 8.36 -7.64
C TRP A 66 -3.58 7.81 -8.36
N GLU A 67 -4.67 7.53 -7.64
CA GLU A 67 -5.96 7.24 -8.25
C GLU A 67 -6.69 8.56 -8.51
N ASP A 68 -6.30 9.23 -9.59
CA ASP A 68 -7.11 10.26 -10.27
C ASP A 68 -7.88 9.61 -11.45
#